data_AF-A0AAV0L2U2-F1
#
_entry.id   AF-A0AAV0L2U2-F1
#
_cell.length_a   1.000
_cell.length_b   1.000
_cell.length_c   1.000
_cell.angle_alpha   90.00
_cell.angle_beta   90.00
_cell.angle_gamma   90.00
#
_symmetry.space_group_name_H-M   'P 1'
#
loop_
_entity.id
_entity.type
_entity.pdbx_description
1 polymer ?
#
loop_
_entity_poly.entity_id
_entity_poly.type
_entity_poly.pdbx_seq_one_letter_code
_entity_poly.pdbx_strand_id
1 'polypeptide(L)'
;MGRQLKISRGNFSDLEIRLSSAPRDVKYQMELHLTSAPCLRSLGIIELRGRGSYKLNIESASAAPNLKILNLSVPKGFTQSHLDEFVSKLPSLEHLYLEITYGGSSSEMSKMRVSSHQLRVLELHDRVCGAEKMNLRELEIDAPNLVTVRYMGRRFRFPSKINVVNVSYDCRFVVEGYSVPSATMCLTFEWFLRLRQSLSTLSPFHLVLQLHGLRMLQQVSFDLSQVECTSPPVTIQHLQLETSFVNSPDSPEDEFDKAPPEVVHCDIQNDATFLDGLFWACRPKFIDMTHHSDVDRRFAEFVYEQLTNKDSAKCCVDTKCWRHELKDVKIENAVHDCSSEAVEVFKNVSPGATISFMLTWC
;
A
#
# COMPACT_ATOMS: atom_id res chain seq x y z
N MET A 1 -17.46 27.90 -13.47
CA MET A 1 -17.60 27.69 -14.93
C MET A 1 -17.33 26.23 -15.21
N GLY A 2 -18.30 25.50 -15.76
CA GLY A 2 -18.11 24.10 -16.18
C GLY A 2 -17.34 24.06 -17.50
N ARG A 3 -16.32 23.21 -17.60
CA ARG A 3 -15.62 22.93 -18.87
C ARG A 3 -15.99 21.52 -19.31
N GLN A 4 -16.46 21.36 -20.55
CA GLN A 4 -16.68 20.04 -21.14
C GLN A 4 -15.51 19.73 -22.06
N LEU A 5 -14.94 18.53 -21.90
CA LEU A 5 -13.92 17.99 -22.80
C LEU A 5 -14.50 16.74 -23.47
N LYS A 6 -14.70 16.83 -24.78
CA LYS A 6 -15.19 15.71 -25.59
C LYS A 6 -14.01 15.03 -26.26
N ILE A 7 -13.82 13.74 -25.98
CA ILE A 7 -12.85 12.92 -26.71
C ILE A 7 -13.61 12.20 -27.83
N SER A 8 -13.33 12.60 -29.07
CA SER A 8 -13.89 12.01 -30.28
C SER A 8 -12.83 11.98 -31.38
N ARG A 9 -12.65 10.83 -32.05
CA ARG A 9 -11.81 10.65 -33.25
C ARG A 9 -10.34 11.07 -33.10
N GLY A 10 -9.70 10.71 -31.98
CA GLY A 10 -8.26 10.83 -31.81
C GLY A 10 -7.52 9.53 -32.16
N ASN A 11 -6.36 9.63 -32.82
CA ASN A 11 -5.46 8.49 -33.08
C ASN A 11 -4.52 8.21 -31.91
N PHE A 12 -4.90 8.58 -30.68
CA PHE A 12 -4.05 8.39 -29.51
C PHE A 12 -4.29 7.01 -28.91
N SER A 13 -3.22 6.25 -28.68
CA SER A 13 -3.26 4.99 -27.92
C SER A 13 -3.31 5.25 -26.42
N ASP A 14 -2.65 6.30 -25.96
CA ASP A 14 -2.49 6.60 -24.55
C ASP A 14 -2.82 8.08 -24.34
N LEU A 15 -3.68 8.35 -23.36
CA LEU A 15 -4.09 9.70 -23.01
C LEU A 15 -4.03 9.88 -21.49
N GLU A 16 -3.26 10.87 -21.05
CA GLU A 16 -3.23 11.29 -19.66
C GLU A 16 -3.70 12.73 -19.54
N ILE A 17 -4.74 12.93 -18.72
CA ILE A 17 -5.32 14.23 -18.45
C ILE A 17 -4.93 14.61 -17.03
N ARG A 18 -4.02 15.59 -16.91
CA ARG A 18 -3.62 16.17 -15.63
C ARG A 18 -4.48 17.37 -15.32
N LEU A 19 -5.25 17.29 -14.24
CA LEU A 19 -6.05 18.40 -13.75
C LEU A 19 -5.20 19.21 -12.76
N SER A 20 -4.57 20.28 -13.28
CA SER A 20 -3.78 21.22 -12.48
C SER A 20 -4.66 22.11 -11.61
N SER A 21 -4.09 22.58 -10.49
CA SER A 21 -4.85 23.31 -9.47
C SER A 21 -5.49 24.60 -9.95
N ALA A 22 -6.74 24.78 -9.55
CA ALA A 22 -7.38 26.09 -9.47
C ALA A 22 -6.70 27.02 -8.46
N PRO A 23 -6.78 28.35 -8.64
CA PRO A 23 -6.64 29.30 -7.51
C PRO A 23 -7.57 28.89 -6.36
N ARG A 24 -7.19 29.20 -5.10
CA ARG A 24 -7.83 28.67 -3.88
C ARG A 24 -9.36 28.84 -3.83
N ASP A 25 -9.90 29.79 -4.59
CA ASP A 25 -11.31 30.19 -4.57
C ASP A 25 -12.12 29.72 -5.78
N VAL A 26 -11.53 28.96 -6.72
CA VAL A 26 -12.24 28.52 -7.93
C VAL A 26 -12.53 27.01 -7.88
N LYS A 27 -13.81 26.67 -7.71
CA LYS A 27 -14.30 25.31 -7.99
C LYS A 27 -14.46 25.15 -9.50
N TYR A 28 -13.74 24.21 -10.09
CA TYR A 28 -13.99 23.77 -11.46
C TYR A 28 -14.72 22.44 -11.45
N GLN A 29 -15.76 22.36 -12.28
CA GLN A 29 -16.40 21.10 -12.66
C GLN A 29 -16.00 20.80 -14.11
N MET A 30 -15.40 19.64 -14.34
CA MET A 30 -15.08 19.17 -15.68
C MET A 30 -15.95 17.96 -16.03
N GLU A 31 -16.54 17.95 -17.21
CA GLU A 31 -17.15 16.71 -17.71
C GLU A 31 -16.32 16.17 -18.88
N LEU A 32 -15.83 14.95 -18.73
CA LEU A 32 -15.19 14.21 -19.80
C LEU A 32 -16.22 13.31 -20.47
N HIS A 33 -16.40 13.45 -21.77
CA HIS A 33 -17.29 12.59 -22.55
C HIS A 33 -16.45 11.74 -23.51
N LEU A 34 -16.40 10.43 -23.25
CA LEU A 34 -15.85 9.42 -24.16
C LEU A 34 -16.94 8.99 -25.12
N THR A 35 -16.81 9.41 -26.37
CA THR A 35 -17.87 9.28 -27.38
C THR A 35 -17.46 8.38 -28.54
N SER A 36 -16.22 8.50 -29.01
CA SER A 36 -15.63 7.58 -30.00
C SER A 36 -14.11 7.70 -29.99
N ALA A 37 -13.45 6.75 -29.35
CA ALA A 37 -12.01 6.65 -29.17
C ALA A 37 -11.55 5.18 -29.39
N PRO A 38 -11.69 4.63 -30.61
CA PRO A 38 -11.42 3.22 -30.88
C PRO A 38 -9.96 2.83 -30.72
N CYS A 39 -9.02 3.77 -30.86
CA CYS A 39 -7.58 3.50 -30.72
C CYS A 39 -7.09 3.59 -29.27
N LEU A 40 -7.89 4.13 -28.36
CA LEU A 40 -7.48 4.40 -26.98
C LEU A 40 -7.33 3.09 -26.20
N ARG A 41 -6.15 2.88 -25.62
CA ARG A 41 -5.73 1.72 -24.84
C ARG A 41 -5.49 2.06 -23.37
N SER A 42 -5.00 3.27 -23.09
CA SER A 42 -4.79 3.78 -21.74
C SER A 42 -5.43 5.14 -21.56
N LEU A 43 -6.14 5.33 -20.44
CA LEU A 43 -6.69 6.60 -20.01
C LEU A 43 -6.33 6.87 -18.56
N GLY A 44 -5.61 7.96 -18.33
CA GLY A 44 -5.33 8.51 -17.01
C GLY A 44 -6.07 9.82 -16.79
N ILE A 45 -6.75 9.99 -15.66
CA ILE A 45 -7.28 11.27 -15.19
C ILE A 45 -6.76 11.49 -13.79
N ILE A 46 -5.78 12.38 -13.64
CA ILE A 46 -5.07 12.59 -12.38
C ILE A 46 -5.42 13.97 -11.84
N GLU A 47 -5.91 14.01 -10.60
CA GLU A 47 -6.22 15.26 -9.90
C GLU A 47 -5.14 15.60 -8.87
N LEU A 48 -4.35 16.64 -9.16
CA LEU A 48 -3.14 16.91 -8.38
C LEU A 48 -3.40 17.57 -7.01
N ARG A 49 -4.58 18.19 -6.75
CA ARG A 49 -4.82 18.98 -5.52
C ARG A 49 -6.20 18.82 -4.86
N GLY A 50 -7.05 17.88 -5.27
CA GLY A 50 -8.31 17.55 -4.60
C GLY A 50 -9.30 18.73 -4.43
N ARG A 51 -9.32 19.67 -5.36
CA ARG A 51 -10.16 20.89 -5.33
C ARG A 51 -11.08 21.03 -6.55
N GLY A 52 -10.84 20.27 -7.60
CA GLY A 52 -11.74 20.10 -8.72
C GLY A 52 -12.76 19.01 -8.43
N SER A 53 -13.79 18.95 -9.27
CA SER A 53 -14.63 17.77 -9.42
C SER A 53 -14.71 17.50 -10.90
N TYR A 54 -14.63 16.23 -11.30
CA TYR A 54 -14.91 15.86 -12.67
C TYR A 54 -15.93 14.73 -12.72
N LYS A 55 -16.62 14.65 -13.86
CA LYS A 55 -17.50 13.54 -14.20
C LYS A 55 -16.97 12.88 -15.47
N LEU A 56 -16.69 11.59 -15.40
CA LEU A 56 -16.37 10.78 -16.56
C LEU A 56 -17.66 10.13 -17.07
N ASN A 57 -18.11 10.53 -18.25
CA ASN A 57 -19.25 9.93 -18.93
C ASN A 57 -18.73 9.08 -20.09
N ILE A 58 -19.00 7.78 -20.04
CA ILE A 58 -18.74 6.85 -21.14
C ILE A 58 -20.08 6.65 -21.85
N GLU A 59 -20.22 7.14 -23.09
CA GLU A 59 -21.51 7.11 -23.80
C GLU A 59 -22.00 5.67 -24.01
N SER A 60 -21.09 4.77 -24.36
CA SER A 60 -21.41 3.36 -24.58
C SER A 60 -20.15 2.49 -24.52
N ALA A 61 -20.33 1.17 -24.46
CA ALA A 61 -19.19 0.24 -24.47
C ALA A 61 -18.37 0.26 -25.77
N SER A 62 -18.96 0.73 -26.87
CA SER A 62 -18.27 0.92 -28.14
C SER A 62 -17.54 2.26 -28.25
N ALA A 63 -17.64 3.13 -27.23
CA ALA A 63 -16.94 4.41 -27.24
C ALA A 63 -15.42 4.22 -27.09
N ALA A 64 -14.97 3.22 -26.32
CA ALA A 64 -13.55 2.93 -26.11
C ALA A 64 -13.29 1.41 -26.04
N PRO A 65 -13.55 0.66 -27.13
CA PRO A 65 -13.59 -0.80 -27.13
C PRO A 65 -12.22 -1.45 -26.84
N ASN A 66 -11.13 -0.72 -27.07
CA ASN A 66 -9.76 -1.20 -26.88
C ASN A 66 -9.11 -0.67 -25.59
N LEU A 67 -9.87 0.03 -24.73
CA LEU A 67 -9.34 0.57 -23.49
C LEU A 67 -9.07 -0.57 -22.52
N LYS A 68 -7.79 -0.74 -22.17
CA LYS A 68 -7.29 -1.79 -21.27
C LYS A 68 -6.86 -1.26 -19.91
N ILE A 69 -6.41 -0.01 -19.85
CA ILE A 69 -5.88 0.62 -18.65
C ILE A 69 -6.70 1.86 -18.33
N LEU A 70 -7.20 1.93 -17.10
CA LEU A 70 -7.92 3.08 -16.57
C LEU A 70 -7.29 3.49 -15.23
N ASN A 71 -6.73 4.69 -15.19
CA ASN A 71 -6.18 5.31 -13.99
C ASN A 71 -7.02 6.54 -13.65
N LEU A 72 -7.61 6.56 -12.45
CA LEU A 72 -8.48 7.65 -12.02
C LEU A 72 -8.13 8.12 -10.60
N SER A 73 -7.87 9.42 -10.45
CA SER A 73 -8.05 10.12 -9.17
C SER A 73 -9.53 10.33 -8.93
N VAL A 74 -10.11 9.53 -8.06
CA VAL A 74 -11.55 9.47 -7.82
C VAL A 74 -12.08 10.85 -7.38
N PRO A 75 -13.06 11.42 -8.10
CA PRO A 75 -13.61 12.74 -7.78
C PRO A 75 -14.49 12.69 -6.53
N LYS A 76 -14.68 13.85 -5.90
CA LYS A 76 -15.62 13.99 -4.79
C LYS A 76 -17.04 13.57 -5.21
N GLY A 77 -17.67 12.69 -4.42
CA GLY A 77 -19.01 12.17 -4.69
C GLY A 77 -19.03 10.92 -5.58
N PHE A 78 -17.88 10.32 -5.84
CA PHE A 78 -17.80 8.99 -6.42
C PHE A 78 -18.46 7.96 -5.48
N THR A 79 -19.15 7.01 -6.09
CA THR A 79 -19.96 5.99 -5.40
C THR A 79 -19.75 4.64 -6.10
N GLN A 80 -20.21 3.56 -5.47
CA GLN A 80 -20.19 2.23 -6.06
C GLN A 80 -20.85 2.16 -7.45
N SER A 81 -21.95 2.89 -7.67
CA SER A 81 -22.64 2.88 -8.98
C SER A 81 -21.78 3.42 -10.11
N HIS A 82 -20.90 4.39 -9.84
CA HIS A 82 -19.97 4.92 -10.84
C HIS A 82 -18.91 3.87 -11.21
N LEU A 83 -18.43 3.11 -10.23
CA LEU A 83 -17.50 2.01 -10.46
C LEU A 83 -18.14 0.91 -11.31
N ASP A 84 -19.36 0.50 -10.96
CA ASP A 84 -20.13 -0.51 -11.69
C ASP A 84 -20.39 -0.07 -13.14
N GLU A 85 -20.66 1.22 -13.36
CA GLU A 85 -20.79 1.81 -14.69
C GLU A 85 -19.49 1.68 -15.50
N PHE A 86 -18.34 1.98 -14.90
CA PHE A 86 -17.06 1.88 -15.60
C PHE A 86 -16.72 0.44 -15.98
N VAL A 87 -16.90 -0.50 -15.05
CA VAL A 87 -16.63 -1.91 -15.31
C VAL A 87 -17.58 -2.48 -16.37
N SER A 88 -18.87 -2.12 -16.32
CA SER A 88 -19.85 -2.62 -17.30
C SER A 88 -19.68 -2.01 -18.70
N LYS A 89 -19.25 -0.75 -18.80
CA LYS A 89 -19.05 -0.06 -20.08
C LYS A 89 -17.65 -0.24 -20.67
N LEU A 90 -16.71 -0.86 -19.97
CA LEU A 90 -15.35 -1.07 -20.47
C LEU A 90 -15.02 -2.58 -20.52
N PRO A 91 -15.53 -3.31 -21.53
CA PRO A 91 -15.43 -4.77 -21.58
C PRO A 91 -14.02 -5.32 -21.83
N SER A 92 -13.07 -4.45 -22.22
CA SER A 92 -11.66 -4.82 -22.45
C SER A 92 -10.74 -4.37 -21.32
N LEU A 93 -11.29 -3.87 -20.21
CA LEU A 93 -10.50 -3.33 -19.11
C LEU A 93 -9.76 -4.44 -18.37
N GLU A 94 -8.43 -4.42 -18.45
CA GLU A 94 -7.54 -5.38 -17.80
C GLU A 94 -6.85 -4.80 -16.55
N HIS A 95 -6.67 -3.49 -16.50
CA HIS A 95 -6.01 -2.79 -15.38
C HIS A 95 -6.84 -1.60 -14.93
N LEU A 96 -7.25 -1.62 -13.67
CA LEU A 96 -7.92 -0.52 -12.99
C LEU A 96 -7.05 0.02 -11.84
N TYR A 97 -6.64 1.28 -11.92
CA TYR A 97 -6.04 2.04 -10.83
C TYR A 97 -7.03 3.10 -10.35
N LEU A 98 -7.28 3.13 -9.04
CA LEU A 98 -8.14 4.11 -8.40
C LEU A 98 -7.42 4.77 -7.24
N GLU A 99 -7.19 6.06 -7.37
CA GLU A 99 -6.69 6.89 -6.28
C GLU A 99 -7.87 7.55 -5.56
N ILE A 100 -8.14 7.08 -4.36
CA ILE A 100 -9.31 7.45 -3.57
C ILE A 100 -8.94 8.67 -2.71
N THR A 101 -9.57 9.81 -2.98
CA THR A 101 -9.39 11.04 -2.21
C THR A 101 -10.66 11.37 -1.43
N TYR A 102 -10.62 11.28 -0.09
CA TYR A 102 -11.77 11.59 0.76
C TYR A 102 -11.81 13.08 1.13
N GLY A 103 -12.46 13.87 0.29
CA GLY A 103 -12.66 15.31 0.45
C GLY A 103 -14.10 15.72 0.82
N GLY A 104 -14.82 14.95 1.64
CA GLY A 104 -16.23 15.26 1.94
C GLY A 104 -16.88 14.32 2.95
N SER A 105 -18.07 14.72 3.43
CA SER A 105 -18.85 14.05 4.48
C SER A 105 -19.70 12.85 3.99
N SER A 106 -19.47 12.30 2.80
CA SER A 106 -20.29 11.19 2.28
C SER A 106 -19.75 9.84 2.76
N SER A 107 -20.53 9.16 3.61
CA SER A 107 -20.29 7.81 4.17
C SER A 107 -20.35 6.66 3.15
N GLU A 108 -20.66 6.96 1.90
CA GLU A 108 -21.08 6.00 0.87
C GLU A 108 -19.95 5.07 0.39
N MET A 109 -18.68 5.46 0.52
CA MET A 109 -17.51 4.68 0.06
C MET A 109 -16.69 4.09 1.22
N SER A 110 -17.31 3.84 2.37
CA SER A 110 -16.70 3.03 3.43
C SER A 110 -16.62 1.54 3.07
N LYS A 111 -17.43 1.13 2.08
CA LYS A 111 -17.42 -0.20 1.47
C LYS A 111 -17.28 -0.06 -0.03
N MET A 112 -16.49 -0.93 -0.64
CA MET A 112 -16.27 -0.94 -2.08
C MET A 112 -16.31 -2.37 -2.59
N ARG A 113 -16.94 -2.59 -3.73
CA ARG A 113 -16.98 -3.88 -4.43
C ARG A 113 -16.39 -3.74 -5.81
N VAL A 114 -15.46 -4.62 -6.18
CA VAL A 114 -14.93 -4.72 -7.54
C VAL A 114 -15.32 -6.08 -8.08
N SER A 115 -16.21 -6.13 -9.07
CA SER A 115 -16.59 -7.38 -9.74
C SER A 115 -16.30 -7.29 -11.22
N SER A 116 -15.38 -8.09 -11.75
CA SER A 116 -15.02 -8.08 -13.17
C SER A 116 -14.38 -9.38 -13.61
N HIS A 117 -14.82 -9.91 -14.76
CA HIS A 117 -14.23 -11.10 -15.35
C HIS A 117 -12.97 -10.79 -16.18
N GLN A 118 -12.69 -9.52 -16.47
CA GLN A 118 -11.63 -9.12 -17.40
C GLN A 118 -10.43 -8.51 -16.70
N LEU A 119 -10.62 -8.01 -15.49
CA LEU A 119 -9.56 -7.40 -14.70
C LEU A 119 -8.49 -8.43 -14.36
N ARG A 120 -7.24 -8.05 -14.64
CA ARG A 120 -6.01 -8.76 -14.30
C ARG A 120 -5.22 -8.04 -13.22
N VAL A 121 -5.31 -6.72 -13.18
CA VAL A 121 -4.64 -5.86 -12.20
C VAL A 121 -5.64 -4.88 -11.58
N LEU A 122 -5.67 -4.85 -10.25
CA LEU A 122 -6.43 -3.87 -9.47
C LEU A 122 -5.46 -3.14 -8.54
N GLU A 123 -5.39 -1.81 -8.66
CA GLU A 123 -4.61 -0.97 -7.78
C GLU A 123 -5.51 0.06 -7.10
N LEU A 124 -5.48 0.10 -5.78
CA LEU A 124 -6.26 1.03 -4.95
C LEU A 124 -5.30 1.87 -4.11
N HIS A 125 -5.30 3.18 -4.31
CA HIS A 125 -4.46 4.09 -3.56
C HIS A 125 -5.31 5.00 -2.69
N ASP A 126 -5.33 4.75 -1.38
CA ASP A 126 -6.05 5.56 -0.41
C ASP A 126 -5.21 6.79 0.02
N ARG A 127 -5.58 7.97 -0.50
CA ARG A 127 -4.91 9.25 -0.26
C ARG A 127 -5.54 10.10 0.85
N VAL A 128 -6.16 9.53 1.90
CA VAL A 128 -6.82 10.34 2.96
C VAL A 128 -5.93 11.48 3.49
N CYS A 129 -6.37 12.72 3.26
CA CYS A 129 -5.78 13.93 3.82
C CYS A 129 -6.63 14.41 5.03
N GLY A 130 -6.36 13.86 6.22
CA GLY A 130 -6.98 14.37 7.46
C GLY A 130 -7.04 13.36 8.61
N ALA A 131 -7.14 13.88 9.84
CA ALA A 131 -7.13 13.08 11.07
C ALA A 131 -8.38 12.20 11.25
N GLU A 132 -9.55 12.58 10.70
CA GLU A 132 -10.82 11.96 11.12
C GLU A 132 -11.81 11.61 10.01
N LYS A 133 -11.48 11.81 8.73
CA LYS A 133 -12.47 11.64 7.65
C LYS A 133 -12.23 10.36 6.87
N MET A 134 -13.03 9.35 7.23
CA MET A 134 -13.48 8.18 6.47
C MET A 134 -12.42 7.47 5.62
N ASN A 135 -12.11 6.22 6.00
CA ASN A 135 -11.29 5.31 5.20
C ASN A 135 -12.17 4.26 4.53
N LEU A 136 -11.65 3.61 3.49
CA LEU A 136 -12.17 2.33 3.04
C LEU A 136 -12.05 1.32 4.19
N ARG A 137 -13.17 0.79 4.67
CA ARG A 137 -13.21 -0.19 5.78
C ARG A 137 -13.38 -1.61 5.27
N GLU A 138 -14.20 -1.78 4.24
CA GLU A 138 -14.51 -3.08 3.67
C GLU A 138 -14.27 -3.04 2.16
N LEU A 139 -13.46 -3.97 1.66
CA LEU A 139 -13.22 -4.16 0.24
C LEU A 139 -13.71 -5.55 -0.14
N GLU A 140 -14.53 -5.67 -1.17
CA GLU A 140 -14.96 -6.93 -1.75
C GLU A 140 -14.45 -7.04 -3.18
N ILE A 141 -13.82 -8.16 -3.52
CA ILE A 141 -13.24 -8.41 -4.83
C ILE A 141 -13.81 -9.71 -5.37
N ASP A 142 -14.47 -9.65 -6.52
CA ASP A 142 -15.06 -10.79 -7.24
C ASP A 142 -14.59 -10.79 -8.70
N ALA A 143 -13.38 -11.30 -8.93
CA ALA A 143 -12.73 -11.18 -10.23
C ALA A 143 -11.80 -12.37 -10.54
N PRO A 144 -12.26 -13.38 -11.31
CA PRO A 144 -11.56 -14.66 -11.48
C PRO A 144 -10.24 -14.60 -12.22
N ASN A 145 -10.06 -13.59 -13.07
CA ASN A 145 -8.85 -13.44 -13.89
C ASN A 145 -7.81 -12.50 -13.27
N LEU A 146 -8.00 -12.09 -12.01
CA LEU A 146 -7.02 -11.27 -11.30
C LEU A 146 -5.71 -12.03 -11.08
N VAL A 147 -4.63 -11.35 -11.43
CA VAL A 147 -3.24 -11.79 -11.22
C VAL A 147 -2.59 -10.98 -10.11
N THR A 148 -2.97 -9.70 -9.97
CA THR A 148 -2.39 -8.82 -8.97
C THR A 148 -3.43 -7.87 -8.40
N VAL A 149 -3.44 -7.76 -7.08
CA VAL A 149 -4.16 -6.74 -6.33
C VAL A 149 -3.14 -5.96 -5.52
N ARG A 150 -3.11 -4.63 -5.67
CA ARG A 150 -2.29 -3.75 -4.85
C ARG A 150 -3.18 -2.77 -4.10
N TYR A 151 -2.99 -2.68 -2.80
CA TYR A 151 -3.61 -1.68 -1.96
C TYR A 151 -2.52 -0.81 -1.33
N MET A 152 -2.57 0.49 -1.57
CA MET A 152 -1.65 1.49 -1.05
C MET A 152 -2.37 2.39 -0.05
N GLY A 153 -1.98 2.31 1.22
CA GLY A 153 -2.55 3.10 2.31
C GLY A 153 -1.60 4.20 2.78
N ARG A 154 -1.97 5.46 2.58
CA ARG A 154 -1.27 6.56 3.26
C ARG A 154 -1.48 6.50 4.77
N ARG A 155 -0.46 6.86 5.53
CA ARG A 155 -0.38 6.74 6.99
C ARG A 155 -0.64 5.31 7.48
N PHE A 156 -0.11 4.32 6.77
CA PHE A 156 -0.25 2.90 7.11
C PHE A 156 -1.70 2.45 7.38
N ARG A 157 -2.69 3.03 6.68
CA ARG A 157 -4.10 2.70 6.89
C ARG A 157 -4.54 1.58 5.96
N PHE A 158 -5.07 0.50 6.53
CA PHE A 158 -5.58 -0.64 5.78
C PHE A 158 -7.08 -0.85 6.02
N PRO A 159 -7.82 -1.43 5.05
CA PRO A 159 -9.21 -1.79 5.25
C PRO A 159 -9.30 -2.87 6.33
N SER A 160 -10.24 -2.71 7.27
CA SER A 160 -10.44 -3.67 8.36
C SER A 160 -10.87 -5.05 7.88
N LYS A 161 -11.46 -5.14 6.67
CA LYS A 161 -11.90 -6.39 6.07
C LYS A 161 -11.70 -6.38 4.56
N ILE A 162 -11.06 -7.40 4.02
CA ILE A 162 -10.96 -7.62 2.58
C ILE A 162 -11.59 -8.98 2.28
N ASN A 163 -12.72 -8.98 1.58
CA ASN A 163 -13.42 -10.19 1.16
C ASN A 163 -13.05 -10.51 -0.29
N VAL A 164 -12.44 -11.65 -0.51
CA VAL A 164 -12.02 -12.10 -1.84
C VAL A 164 -12.89 -13.28 -2.26
N VAL A 165 -13.60 -13.13 -3.37
CA VAL A 165 -14.57 -14.07 -3.91
C VAL A 165 -14.13 -14.45 -5.31
N ASN A 166 -14.15 -15.74 -5.66
CA ASN A 166 -13.78 -16.23 -6.99
C ASN A 166 -12.48 -15.62 -7.54
N VAL A 167 -11.39 -15.59 -6.77
CA VAL A 167 -10.06 -15.17 -7.25
C VAL A 167 -9.12 -16.37 -7.21
N SER A 168 -8.28 -16.52 -8.22
CA SER A 168 -7.26 -17.58 -8.25
C SER A 168 -6.31 -17.46 -7.04
N TYR A 169 -5.94 -18.59 -6.44
CA TYR A 169 -4.95 -18.62 -5.36
C TYR A 169 -3.54 -18.18 -5.81
N ASP A 170 -3.28 -18.18 -7.12
CA ASP A 170 -2.04 -17.66 -7.71
C ASP A 170 -2.01 -16.12 -7.75
N CYS A 171 -3.12 -15.45 -7.42
CA CYS A 171 -3.18 -14.00 -7.37
C CYS A 171 -2.25 -13.46 -6.28
N ARG A 172 -1.44 -12.48 -6.67
CA ARG A 172 -0.53 -11.77 -5.76
C ARG A 172 -1.21 -10.56 -5.15
N PHE A 173 -1.29 -10.53 -3.83
CA PHE A 173 -1.77 -9.41 -3.05
C PHE A 173 -0.58 -8.63 -2.49
N VAL A 174 -0.52 -7.34 -2.82
CA VAL A 174 0.48 -6.40 -2.33
C VAL A 174 -0.25 -5.38 -1.45
N VAL A 175 0.07 -5.38 -0.16
CA VAL A 175 -0.45 -4.42 0.82
C VAL A 175 0.68 -3.49 1.17
N GLU A 176 0.49 -2.20 0.94
CA GLU A 176 1.55 -1.21 0.91
C GLU A 176 1.16 -0.04 1.81
N GLY A 177 2.03 0.33 2.73
CA GLY A 177 1.79 1.38 3.70
C GLY A 177 2.90 2.43 3.67
N TYR A 178 2.51 3.70 3.61
CA TYR A 178 3.46 4.82 3.55
C TYR A 178 3.23 5.80 4.69
N SER A 179 4.31 6.28 5.30
CA SER A 179 4.24 7.51 6.10
C SER A 179 4.20 8.77 5.21
N VAL A 180 3.79 9.90 5.79
CA VAL A 180 3.78 11.20 5.10
C VAL A 180 4.60 12.21 5.90
N PRO A 181 5.46 13.05 5.27
CA PRO A 181 6.35 13.97 5.97
C PRO A 181 5.62 14.96 6.90
N SER A 182 4.39 15.33 6.54
CA SER A 182 3.59 16.34 7.23
C SER A 182 2.79 15.83 8.42
N ALA A 183 2.84 14.53 8.74
CA ALA A 183 2.09 13.96 9.86
C ALA A 183 2.98 13.07 10.72
N THR A 184 2.92 13.31 12.02
CA THR A 184 3.47 12.41 13.02
C THR A 184 2.67 11.12 13.04
N MET A 185 3.37 9.99 13.11
CA MET A 185 2.77 8.67 13.03
C MET A 185 2.97 7.92 14.34
N CYS A 186 1.87 7.49 14.96
CA CYS A 186 1.88 6.61 16.12
C CYS A 186 1.24 5.28 15.72
N LEU A 187 1.96 4.17 15.93
CA LEU A 187 1.41 2.82 15.76
C LEU A 187 1.02 2.30 17.14
N THR A 188 -0.26 1.99 17.31
CA THR A 188 -0.80 1.47 18.57
C THR A 188 -1.11 -0.02 18.45
N PHE A 189 -1.35 -0.68 19.58
CA PHE A 189 -1.81 -2.07 19.60
C PHE A 189 -2.99 -2.33 18.65
N GLU A 190 -3.96 -1.41 18.62
CA GLU A 190 -5.12 -1.46 17.73
C GLU A 190 -4.74 -1.43 16.23
N TRP A 191 -3.65 -0.74 15.88
CA TRP A 191 -3.15 -0.75 14.50
C TRP A 191 -2.62 -2.15 14.11
N PHE A 192 -1.83 -2.78 14.99
CA PHE A 192 -1.32 -4.14 14.75
C PHE A 192 -2.45 -5.17 14.69
N LEU A 193 -3.47 -5.04 15.56
CA LEU A 193 -4.66 -5.89 15.53
C LEU A 193 -5.40 -5.78 14.19
N ARG A 194 -5.59 -4.56 13.67
CA ARG A 194 -6.22 -4.35 12.36
C ARG A 194 -5.38 -4.93 11.24
N LEU A 195 -4.07 -4.67 11.23
CA LEU A 195 -3.16 -5.25 10.24
C LEU A 195 -3.31 -6.78 10.21
N ARG A 196 -3.26 -7.42 11.38
CA ARG A 196 -3.43 -8.86 11.52
C ARG A 196 -4.76 -9.35 10.96
N GLN A 197 -5.87 -8.67 11.29
CA GLN A 197 -7.20 -9.02 10.78
C GLN A 197 -7.25 -8.90 9.25
N SER A 198 -6.75 -7.80 8.69
CA SER A 198 -6.71 -7.56 7.25
C SER A 198 -5.92 -8.66 6.53
N LEU A 199 -4.69 -8.94 6.98
CA LEU A 199 -3.85 -9.97 6.38
C LEU A 199 -4.46 -11.37 6.53
N SER A 200 -5.13 -11.66 7.65
CA SER A 200 -5.78 -12.97 7.86
C SER A 200 -6.90 -13.22 6.84
N THR A 201 -7.62 -12.17 6.42
CA THR A 201 -8.66 -12.30 5.38
C THR A 201 -8.11 -12.60 3.99
N LEU A 202 -6.81 -12.38 3.79
CA LEU A 202 -6.12 -12.62 2.54
C LEU A 202 -5.32 -13.95 2.55
N SER A 203 -5.39 -14.73 3.62
CA SER A 203 -4.89 -16.11 3.59
C SER A 203 -5.82 -16.99 2.75
N PRO A 204 -5.33 -17.89 1.88
CA PRO A 204 -3.95 -18.35 1.72
C PRO A 204 -3.20 -17.75 0.51
N PHE A 205 -3.58 -16.56 0.02
CA PHE A 205 -2.98 -15.99 -1.19
C PHE A 205 -1.47 -15.71 -1.06
N HIS A 206 -0.83 -15.41 -2.19
CA HIS A 206 0.52 -14.87 -2.17
C HIS A 206 0.48 -13.41 -1.69
N LEU A 207 0.86 -13.19 -0.43
CA LEU A 207 0.87 -11.91 0.27
C LEU A 207 2.26 -11.29 0.37
N VAL A 208 2.33 -10.01 -0.01
CA VAL A 208 3.48 -9.14 0.17
C VAL A 208 3.03 -7.92 0.98
N LEU A 209 3.67 -7.68 2.12
CA LEU A 209 3.47 -6.47 2.92
C LEU A 209 4.67 -5.55 2.72
N GLN A 210 4.43 -4.29 2.33
CA GLN A 210 5.47 -3.30 2.13
C GLN A 210 5.20 -2.09 3.04
N LEU A 211 6.18 -1.70 3.85
CA LEU A 211 6.08 -0.59 4.79
C LEU A 211 7.22 0.39 4.54
N HIS A 212 6.86 1.61 4.15
CA HIS A 212 7.78 2.65 3.73
C HIS A 212 7.76 3.87 4.65
N GLY A 213 8.91 4.55 4.76
CA GLY A 213 9.06 5.77 5.54
C GLY A 213 8.97 5.52 7.05
N LEU A 214 9.50 4.39 7.52
CA LEU A 214 9.48 3.99 8.94
C LEU A 214 10.16 5.01 9.88
N ARG A 215 11.04 5.88 9.36
CA ARG A 215 11.67 6.95 10.15
C ARG A 215 10.69 8.01 10.68
N MET A 216 9.49 8.08 10.13
CA MET A 216 8.48 9.05 10.55
C MET A 216 7.63 8.57 11.73
N LEU A 217 7.88 7.34 12.21
CA LEU A 217 7.22 6.80 13.40
C LEU A 217 7.74 7.54 14.64
N GLN A 218 6.84 8.22 15.35
CA GLN A 218 7.17 8.92 16.60
C GLN A 218 7.04 8.02 17.81
N GLN A 219 6.01 7.18 17.82
CA GLN A 219 5.69 6.31 18.95
C GLN A 219 5.15 4.98 18.44
N VAL A 220 5.66 3.91 19.02
CA VAL A 220 5.11 2.58 18.82
C VAL A 220 4.70 2.03 20.17
N SER A 221 3.44 1.65 20.32
CA SER A 221 2.93 0.98 21.52
C SER A 221 2.36 -0.38 21.15
N PHE A 222 2.96 -1.41 21.71
CA PHE A 222 2.52 -2.78 21.58
C PHE A 222 2.84 -3.53 22.86
N ASP A 223 1.87 -4.29 23.36
CA ASP A 223 1.97 -5.00 24.62
C ASP A 223 1.34 -6.39 24.45
N LEU A 224 2.18 -7.42 24.53
CA LEU A 224 1.76 -8.81 24.41
C LEU A 224 0.81 -9.24 25.52
N SER A 225 0.82 -8.58 26.69
CA SER A 225 -0.11 -8.91 27.78
C SER A 225 -1.56 -8.56 27.46
N GLN A 226 -1.79 -7.66 26.48
CA GLN A 226 -3.13 -7.29 26.01
C GLN A 226 -3.69 -8.29 24.99
N VAL A 227 -2.96 -9.37 24.68
CA VAL A 227 -3.34 -10.36 23.68
C VAL A 227 -4.02 -11.56 24.33
N GLU A 228 -5.32 -11.70 24.12
CA GLU A 228 -6.06 -12.94 24.40
C GLU A 228 -6.16 -13.87 23.16
N CYS A 229 -5.61 -13.44 22.01
CA CYS A 229 -5.83 -14.12 20.74
C CYS A 229 -4.97 -15.40 20.59
N THR A 230 -5.64 -16.55 20.51
CA THR A 230 -5.02 -17.89 20.48
C THR A 230 -4.67 -18.41 19.08
N SER A 231 -5.10 -17.72 18.02
CA SER A 231 -4.78 -18.15 16.66
C SER A 231 -3.30 -17.87 16.33
N PRO A 232 -2.64 -18.67 15.48
CA PRO A 232 -1.31 -18.32 14.98
C PRO A 232 -1.39 -17.09 14.06
N PRO A 233 -0.33 -16.26 13.98
CA PRO A 233 -0.25 -15.20 12.99
C PRO A 233 -0.28 -15.74 11.55
N VAL A 234 -0.79 -14.94 10.62
CA VAL A 234 -0.85 -15.31 9.21
C VAL A 234 0.54 -15.36 8.59
N THR A 235 0.83 -16.40 7.81
CA THR A 235 2.09 -16.48 7.07
C THR A 235 2.00 -15.60 5.82
N ILE A 236 2.99 -14.74 5.62
CA ILE A 236 3.13 -13.92 4.40
C ILE A 236 4.43 -14.28 3.68
N GLN A 237 4.49 -14.10 2.36
CA GLN A 237 5.66 -14.49 1.58
C GLN A 237 6.78 -13.48 1.78
N HIS A 238 6.50 -12.20 1.58
CA HIS A 238 7.50 -11.13 1.70
C HIS A 238 7.01 -10.02 2.62
N LEU A 239 7.86 -9.62 3.56
CA LEU A 239 7.76 -8.38 4.31
C LEU A 239 8.87 -7.44 3.84
N GLN A 240 8.51 -6.31 3.25
CA GLN A 240 9.49 -5.33 2.78
C GLN A 240 9.47 -4.12 3.69
N LEU A 241 10.62 -3.79 4.26
CA LEU A 241 10.78 -2.67 5.20
C LEU A 241 11.71 -1.65 4.57
N GLU A 242 11.24 -0.40 4.48
CA GLU A 242 12.03 0.70 3.95
C GLU A 242 11.98 1.90 4.91
N THR A 243 13.16 2.38 5.31
CA THR A 243 13.25 3.52 6.22
C THR A 243 13.13 4.85 5.49
N SER A 244 13.58 4.89 4.22
CA SER A 244 13.43 6.05 3.34
C SER A 244 11.97 6.36 3.03
N PHE A 245 11.72 7.65 2.81
CA PHE A 245 10.51 8.09 2.14
C PHE A 245 10.62 7.74 0.67
N VAL A 246 9.69 6.94 0.16
CA VAL A 246 9.49 6.83 -1.27
C VAL A 246 8.81 8.11 -1.72
N ASN A 247 9.47 8.85 -2.61
CA ASN A 247 8.80 9.88 -3.40
C ASN A 247 7.64 9.17 -4.13
N SER A 248 6.41 9.32 -3.65
CA SER A 248 5.26 8.90 -4.46
C SER A 248 5.39 9.66 -5.79
N PRO A 249 5.34 8.98 -6.95
CA PRO A 249 5.58 9.58 -8.26
C PRO A 249 4.65 10.77 -8.58
N ASP A 250 3.55 10.93 -7.82
CA ASP A 250 2.62 12.06 -7.93
C ASP A 250 2.59 12.96 -6.68
N SER A 251 3.71 13.07 -5.96
CA SER A 251 3.88 14.07 -4.90
C SER A 251 4.21 15.41 -5.54
N PRO A 252 3.35 16.45 -5.44
CA PRO A 252 3.68 17.76 -6.00
C PRO A 252 4.94 18.32 -5.33
N GLU A 253 5.87 18.81 -6.14
CA GLU A 253 7.16 19.42 -5.75
C GLU A 253 7.00 20.56 -4.72
N ASP A 254 5.82 21.12 -4.56
CA ASP A 254 5.53 22.23 -3.64
C ASP A 254 5.21 21.81 -2.18
N GLU A 255 4.99 20.52 -1.87
CA GLU A 255 4.87 20.06 -0.47
C GLU A 255 6.26 19.92 0.21
N PHE A 256 7.34 20.08 -0.57
CA PHE A 256 8.73 19.96 -0.14
C PHE A 256 9.30 21.22 0.52
N ASP A 257 8.62 22.36 0.45
CA ASP A 257 9.07 23.63 1.06
C ASP A 257 8.97 23.66 2.59
N LYS A 258 8.41 22.60 3.19
CA LYS A 258 8.60 22.31 4.60
C LYS A 258 9.53 21.13 4.70
N ALA A 259 10.84 21.41 4.75
CA ALA A 259 11.80 20.45 5.26
C ALA A 259 11.19 19.84 6.53
N PRO A 260 11.00 18.50 6.60
CA PRO A 260 10.58 17.91 7.85
C PRO A 260 11.60 18.37 8.91
N PRO A 261 11.15 18.76 10.11
CA PRO A 261 12.10 19.01 11.19
C PRO A 261 13.00 17.78 11.29
N GLU A 262 14.29 17.98 11.58
CA GLU A 262 15.23 16.89 11.84
C GLU A 262 14.66 15.96 12.92
N VAL A 263 13.88 14.95 12.54
CA VAL A 263 13.45 13.91 13.45
C VAL A 263 14.54 12.85 13.40
N VAL A 264 15.66 13.21 14.05
CA VAL A 264 16.65 12.26 14.52
C VAL A 264 16.19 11.82 15.90
N HIS A 265 15.44 10.73 15.97
CA HIS A 265 15.57 9.80 17.10
C HIS A 265 15.30 8.38 16.58
N CYS A 266 16.39 7.68 16.26
CA CYS A 266 16.40 6.22 16.29
C CYS A 266 16.25 5.80 17.75
N ASP A 267 15.03 5.79 18.28
CA ASP A 267 14.78 5.17 19.57
C ASP A 267 14.66 3.66 19.34
N ILE A 268 15.74 2.94 19.64
CA ILE A 268 15.85 1.48 19.53
C ILE A 268 14.66 0.79 20.23
N GLN A 269 14.07 1.42 21.25
CA GLN A 269 12.90 0.90 21.96
C GLN A 269 11.64 0.87 21.09
N ASN A 270 11.44 1.88 20.23
CA ASN A 270 10.33 1.89 19.28
C ASN A 270 10.52 0.81 18.20
N ASP A 271 11.76 0.56 17.76
CA ASP A 271 12.06 -0.42 16.73
C ASP A 271 11.83 -1.87 17.21
N ALA A 272 12.22 -2.18 18.45
CA ALA A 272 11.97 -3.50 19.04
C ALA A 272 10.45 -3.76 19.23
N THR A 273 9.74 -2.77 19.77
CA THR A 273 8.28 -2.82 19.98
C THR A 273 7.54 -2.95 18.64
N PHE A 274 8.05 -2.30 17.59
CA PHE A 274 7.53 -2.41 16.24
C PHE A 274 7.66 -3.82 15.68
N LEU A 275 8.84 -4.44 15.79
CA LEU A 275 9.05 -5.82 15.34
C LEU A 275 8.19 -6.81 16.14
N ASP A 276 8.05 -6.60 17.45
CA ASP A 276 7.17 -7.44 18.29
C ASP A 276 5.72 -7.39 17.81
N GLY A 277 5.18 -6.19 17.55
CA GLY A 277 3.82 -6.03 17.02
C GLY A 277 3.67 -6.59 15.60
N LEU A 278 4.68 -6.41 14.75
CA LEU A 278 4.66 -6.84 13.36
C LEU A 278 4.71 -8.37 13.22
N PHE A 279 5.59 -9.03 13.97
CA PHE A 279 5.69 -10.50 13.99
C PHE A 279 4.56 -11.17 14.78
N TRP A 280 3.93 -10.43 15.69
CA TRP A 280 2.65 -10.85 16.24
C TRP A 280 1.51 -10.77 15.22
N ALA A 281 1.54 -9.80 14.31
CA ALA A 281 0.53 -9.64 13.26
C ALA A 281 0.70 -10.65 12.11
N CYS A 282 1.94 -10.98 11.73
CA CYS A 282 2.24 -11.87 10.61
C CYS A 282 3.58 -12.60 10.77
N ARG A 283 3.74 -13.73 10.09
CA ARG A 283 4.99 -14.51 10.00
C ARG A 283 5.53 -14.47 8.57
N PRO A 284 6.47 -13.56 8.24
CA PRO A 284 7.04 -13.51 6.91
C PRO A 284 7.98 -14.70 6.65
N LYS A 285 7.98 -15.22 5.41
CA LYS A 285 9.03 -16.14 4.94
C LYS A 285 10.31 -15.40 4.59
N PHE A 286 10.18 -14.22 4.01
CA PHE A 286 11.28 -13.35 3.65
C PHE A 286 11.07 -11.96 4.23
N ILE A 287 12.13 -11.36 4.77
CA ILE A 287 12.21 -9.94 5.07
C ILE A 287 13.17 -9.31 4.08
N ASP A 288 12.68 -8.38 3.28
CA ASP A 288 13.47 -7.65 2.29
C ASP A 288 13.69 -6.21 2.75
N MET A 289 14.92 -5.73 2.68
CA MET A 289 15.26 -4.34 3.00
C MET A 289 16.20 -3.78 1.94
N THR A 290 15.85 -2.65 1.35
CA THR A 290 16.69 -2.01 0.32
C THR A 290 17.64 -1.02 0.96
N HIS A 291 18.92 -1.15 0.63
CA HIS A 291 19.98 -0.32 1.18
C HIS A 291 20.15 0.96 0.35
N HIS A 292 19.54 2.07 0.78
CA HIS A 292 19.73 3.38 0.13
C HIS A 292 20.63 4.32 0.93
N SER A 293 20.80 4.07 2.22
CA SER A 293 21.55 4.91 3.14
C SER A 293 22.17 4.12 4.30
N ASP A 294 23.13 4.73 5.00
CA ASP A 294 23.66 4.20 6.26
C ASP A 294 22.59 3.95 7.33
N VAL A 295 21.45 4.65 7.26
CA VAL A 295 20.34 4.45 8.18
C VAL A 295 19.61 3.15 7.87
N ASP A 296 19.36 2.86 6.59
CA ASP A 296 18.78 1.57 6.17
C ASP A 296 19.70 0.41 6.58
N ARG A 297 21.02 0.61 6.47
CA ARG A 297 22.01 -0.37 6.92
C ARG A 297 21.91 -0.65 8.42
N ARG A 298 21.93 0.40 9.25
CA ARG A 298 21.83 0.27 10.72
C ARG A 298 20.52 -0.37 11.15
N PHE A 299 19.42 -0.03 10.46
CA PHE A 299 18.13 -0.67 10.71
C PHE A 299 18.15 -2.15 10.32
N ALA A 300 18.77 -2.51 9.20
CA ALA A 300 18.92 -3.90 8.80
C ALA A 300 19.82 -4.71 9.76
N GLU A 301 20.92 -4.12 10.23
CA GLU A 301 21.79 -4.67 11.28
C GLU A 301 20.97 -4.92 12.56
N PHE A 302 20.18 -3.93 13.02
CA PHE A 302 19.30 -4.06 14.16
C PHE A 302 18.27 -5.19 14.00
N VAL A 303 17.57 -5.25 12.86
CA VAL A 303 16.59 -6.32 12.58
C VAL A 303 17.27 -7.69 12.65
N TYR A 304 18.45 -7.84 12.05
CA TYR A 304 19.21 -9.08 12.09
C TYR A 304 19.64 -9.48 13.52
N GLU A 305 20.12 -8.54 14.32
CA GLU A 305 20.43 -8.76 15.74
C GLU A 305 19.18 -9.24 16.51
N GLN A 306 18.01 -8.63 16.28
CA GLN A 306 16.77 -9.05 16.93
C GLN A 306 16.33 -10.45 16.54
N LEU A 307 16.52 -10.84 15.27
CA LEU A 307 16.17 -12.16 14.76
C LEU A 307 17.11 -13.27 15.26
N THR A 308 18.38 -12.94 15.52
CA THR A 308 19.40 -13.90 15.95
C THR A 308 19.56 -13.99 17.46
N ASN A 309 19.12 -12.97 18.21
CA ASN A 309 19.17 -12.94 19.67
C ASN A 309 18.08 -13.82 20.30
N LYS A 310 18.32 -15.14 20.27
CA LYS A 310 17.45 -16.16 20.88
C LYS A 310 17.55 -16.22 22.41
N ASP A 311 18.64 -15.73 22.99
CA ASP A 311 19.02 -15.95 24.38
C ASP A 311 18.76 -14.75 25.30
N SER A 312 17.86 -13.83 24.94
CA SER A 312 17.37 -12.86 25.91
C SER A 312 16.59 -13.61 27.01
N ALA A 313 17.28 -13.95 28.10
CA ALA A 313 16.83 -14.74 29.25
C ALA A 313 15.60 -14.17 30.01
N LYS A 314 14.93 -13.17 29.42
CA LYS A 314 13.77 -12.46 29.94
C LYS A 314 12.61 -12.33 28.93
N CYS A 315 12.62 -12.94 27.72
CA CYS A 315 11.56 -12.67 26.73
C CYS A 315 10.15 -12.97 27.29
N CYS A 316 9.97 -14.07 28.02
CA CYS A 316 8.64 -14.50 28.46
C CYS A 316 8.67 -15.32 29.75
N VAL A 317 7.81 -14.94 30.72
CA VAL A 317 7.53 -15.79 31.90
C VAL A 317 6.31 -16.69 31.63
N ASP A 318 5.29 -16.20 30.90
CA ASP A 318 4.00 -16.92 30.76
C ASP A 318 3.40 -16.99 29.33
N THR A 319 3.85 -16.20 28.35
CA THR A 319 3.30 -16.18 26.97
C THR A 319 4.38 -16.45 25.94
N LYS A 320 4.16 -17.35 24.96
CA LYS A 320 5.19 -17.64 23.93
C LYS A 320 5.35 -16.42 22.99
N CYS A 321 6.47 -15.69 23.07
CA CYS A 321 6.85 -14.66 22.09
C CYS A 321 7.28 -15.27 20.73
N TRP A 322 7.18 -14.50 19.65
CA TRP A 322 7.57 -14.93 18.29
C TRP A 322 9.02 -15.46 18.21
N ARG A 323 9.92 -15.00 19.10
CA ARG A 323 11.31 -15.46 19.18
C ARG A 323 11.41 -16.96 19.49
N HIS A 324 10.48 -17.51 20.28
CA HIS A 324 10.43 -18.96 20.56
C HIS A 324 9.89 -19.78 19.40
N GLU A 325 9.21 -19.14 18.46
CA GLU A 325 8.64 -19.76 17.27
C GLU A 325 9.55 -19.59 16.05
N LEU A 326 10.57 -18.73 16.13
CA LEU A 326 11.57 -18.55 15.09
C LEU A 326 12.66 -19.62 15.22
N LYS A 327 12.67 -20.55 14.28
CA LYS A 327 13.61 -21.68 14.24
C LYS A 327 14.96 -21.28 13.68
N ASP A 328 14.99 -20.58 12.54
CA ASP A 328 16.21 -20.29 11.80
C ASP A 328 16.12 -19.01 10.97
N VAL A 329 17.27 -18.39 10.70
CA VAL A 329 17.43 -17.14 9.95
C VAL A 329 18.62 -17.29 9.01
N LYS A 330 18.42 -17.06 7.71
CA LYS A 330 19.48 -17.10 6.69
C LYS A 330 19.48 -15.84 5.85
N ILE A 331 20.66 -15.39 5.42
CA ILE A 331 20.81 -14.24 4.51
C ILE A 331 20.99 -14.79 3.08
N GLU A 332 20.17 -14.36 2.12
CA GLU A 332 20.23 -14.88 0.73
C GLU A 332 21.22 -14.13 -0.18
N ASN A 333 21.48 -12.83 0.06
CA ASN A 333 22.30 -11.99 -0.84
C ASN A 333 23.76 -11.81 -0.40
N ALA A 334 24.26 -12.65 0.50
CA ALA A 334 25.70 -12.69 0.79
C ALA A 334 26.41 -13.34 -0.39
N VAL A 335 27.13 -12.53 -1.18
CA VAL A 335 28.15 -13.02 -2.12
C VAL A 335 28.95 -14.09 -1.40
N HIS A 336 29.06 -15.27 -2.02
CA HIS A 336 29.76 -16.45 -1.53
C HIS A 336 31.05 -16.10 -0.77
N ASP A 337 30.98 -16.02 0.55
CA ASP A 337 32.08 -16.38 1.43
C ASP A 337 31.53 -16.83 2.79
N CYS A 338 31.59 -18.14 3.00
CA CYS A 338 31.33 -18.79 4.26
C CYS A 338 32.45 -18.42 5.26
N SER A 339 32.32 -17.28 5.95
CA SER A 339 32.89 -17.04 7.30
C SER A 339 32.71 -15.61 7.80
N SER A 340 32.24 -14.68 6.98
CA SER A 340 32.15 -13.26 7.35
C SER A 340 30.95 -13.00 8.28
N GLU A 341 31.19 -12.38 9.43
CA GLU A 341 30.16 -11.91 10.36
C GLU A 341 29.09 -11.10 9.59
N ALA A 342 27.81 -11.19 9.95
CA ALA A 342 26.73 -10.50 9.23
C ALA A 342 26.99 -9.00 9.00
N VAL A 343 27.73 -8.37 9.92
CA VAL A 343 28.24 -6.99 9.83
C VAL A 343 29.06 -6.73 8.55
N GLU A 344 29.85 -7.69 8.08
CA GLU A 344 30.61 -7.59 6.82
C GLU A 344 29.70 -7.71 5.59
N VAL A 345 28.63 -8.51 5.67
CA VAL A 345 27.61 -8.57 4.61
C VAL A 345 26.97 -7.19 4.43
N PHE A 346 26.59 -6.53 5.52
CA PHE A 346 25.99 -5.20 5.48
C PHE A 346 26.92 -4.10 4.94
N LYS A 347 28.24 -4.23 5.17
CA LYS A 347 29.24 -3.26 4.67
C LYS A 347 29.51 -3.38 3.17
N ASN A 348 29.33 -4.57 2.60
CA ASN A 348 29.66 -4.86 1.21
C ASN A 348 28.46 -4.74 0.26
N VAL A 349 27.28 -4.40 0.77
CA VAL A 349 26.06 -4.22 -0.04
C VAL A 349 26.13 -2.89 -0.80
N SER A 350 26.08 -2.98 -2.13
CA SER A 350 26.05 -1.79 -2.99
C SER A 350 24.80 -0.93 -2.72
N PRO A 351 24.87 0.40 -2.84
CA PRO A 351 23.69 1.25 -2.78
C PRO A 351 22.63 0.79 -3.80
N GLY A 352 21.37 0.69 -3.37
CA GLY A 352 20.25 0.19 -4.15
C GLY A 352 20.08 -1.33 -4.15
N ALA A 353 20.99 -2.10 -3.56
CA ALA A 353 20.81 -3.54 -3.41
C ALA A 353 19.87 -3.88 -2.24
N THR A 354 19.14 -4.97 -2.39
CA THR A 354 18.23 -5.50 -1.37
C THR A 354 18.95 -6.56 -0.56
N ILE A 355 18.80 -6.54 0.76
CA ILE A 355 19.18 -7.62 1.66
C ILE A 355 17.92 -8.38 2.02
N SER A 356 17.97 -9.70 1.86
CA SER A 356 16.85 -10.59 2.15
C SER A 356 17.20 -11.58 3.26
N PHE A 357 16.37 -11.62 4.30
CA PHE A 357 16.43 -12.62 5.36
C PHE A 357 15.34 -13.66 5.15
N MET A 358 15.74 -14.91 4.95
CA MET A 358 14.82 -16.04 4.93
C MET A 358 14.60 -16.56 6.36
N LEU A 359 13.33 -16.61 6.78
CA LEU A 359 12.92 -17.03 8.11
C LEU A 359 12.24 -18.39 8.07
N THR A 360 12.60 -19.25 9.03
CA THR A 360 11.90 -20.52 9.25
C THR A 360 11.20 -20.48 10.60
N TRP A 361 9.88 -20.67 10.58
CA TRP A 361 9.04 -20.72 11.78
C TRP A 361 8.77 -22.18 12.20
N CYS A 362 8.52 -22.40 13.49
CA CYS A 362 8.16 -23.70 14.08
C CYS A 362 6.76 -24.18 13.69
#